data_AF-A0A2P1PNT4-F1
#
_entry.id   AF-A0A2P1PNT4-F1
#
_cell.length_a   1.000
_cell.length_b   1.000
_cell.length_c   1.000
_cell.angle_alpha   90.00
_cell.angle_beta   90.00
_cell.angle_gamma   90.00
#
_symmetry.space_group_name_H-M   'P 1'
#
loop_
_entity.id
_entity.type
_entity.pdbx_description
1 polymer ?
#
loop_
_entity_poly.entity_id
_entity_poly.type
_entity_poly.pdbx_seq_one_letter_code
_entity_poly.pdbx_strand_id
1 'polypeptide(L)'
;MAALHRSQQAQAGGLAERLFRQESDSVLAELQRRRQIAAATYRDQSLTRIAPPLLALIKCTYRIGQTGIRDDITSAVSSSDFDPNLQSTLPLAILELALQQEDGTIHPTIVTLSEHWSLRYNRLLSEPIRAADDWSIHAILPCHCELCEVLETFLKSPVKQLLEWPLAKERRMHIHRVIDASELPLIHTTKRVGSPQKLIIQKTPALFARYLANREAWQKVVELTERVTTQNGISPSHTTSPDSTSP
;
A
#
# COMPACT_ATOMS: atom_id res chain seq x y z
N MET A 1 -5.40 52.93 -7.10
CA MET A 1 -4.43 51.83 -7.31
C MET A 1 -4.61 50.63 -6.37
N ALA A 2 -4.94 50.80 -5.07
CA ALA A 2 -5.10 49.68 -4.13
C ALA A 2 -6.28 48.69 -4.42
N ALA A 3 -7.34 49.13 -5.11
CA ALA A 3 -8.49 48.29 -5.46
C ALA A 3 -8.22 47.37 -6.68
N LEU A 4 -7.45 47.86 -7.66
CA LEU A 4 -7.01 47.06 -8.83
C LEU A 4 -6.00 45.98 -8.42
N HIS A 5 -5.11 46.30 -7.48
CA HIS A 5 -4.17 45.33 -6.91
C HIS A 5 -4.88 44.22 -6.11
N ARG A 6 -5.94 44.55 -5.36
CA ARG A 6 -6.78 43.57 -4.65
C ARG A 6 -7.60 42.68 -5.59
N SER A 7 -8.11 43.23 -6.68
CA SER A 7 -8.84 42.48 -7.72
C SER A 7 -7.93 41.48 -8.46
N GLN A 8 -6.72 41.91 -8.84
CA GLN A 8 -5.74 41.03 -9.47
C GLN A 8 -5.19 39.96 -8.52
N GLN A 9 -4.99 40.28 -7.22
CA GLN A 9 -4.61 39.29 -6.20
C GLN A 9 -5.72 38.27 -5.93
N ALA A 10 -6.99 38.67 -5.95
CA ALA A 10 -8.13 37.75 -5.80
C ALA A 10 -8.28 36.81 -7.00
N GLN A 11 -8.09 37.30 -8.23
CA GLN A 11 -8.09 36.46 -9.44
C GLN A 11 -6.89 35.51 -9.50
N ALA A 12 -5.70 35.97 -9.10
CA ALA A 12 -4.49 35.15 -9.04
C ALA A 12 -4.56 34.07 -7.95
N GLY A 13 -5.11 34.39 -6.78
CA GLY A 13 -5.39 33.43 -5.71
C GLY A 13 -6.35 32.32 -6.18
N GLY A 14 -7.43 32.70 -6.87
CA GLY A 14 -8.37 31.74 -7.44
C GLY A 14 -7.77 30.86 -8.56
N LEU A 15 -6.80 31.37 -9.34
CA LEU A 15 -6.12 30.55 -10.35
C LEU A 15 -5.13 29.56 -9.72
N ALA A 16 -4.33 30.00 -8.75
CA ALA A 16 -3.37 29.14 -8.06
C ALA A 16 -4.08 27.98 -7.32
N GLU A 17 -5.20 28.27 -6.66
CA GLU A 17 -6.02 27.25 -5.99
C GLU A 17 -6.62 26.24 -6.97
N ARG A 18 -7.14 26.70 -8.12
CA ARG A 18 -7.68 25.81 -9.16
C ARG A 18 -6.61 24.91 -9.76
N LEU A 19 -5.44 25.48 -10.08
CA LEU A 19 -4.31 24.71 -10.60
C LEU A 19 -3.83 23.69 -9.57
N PHE A 20 -3.66 24.10 -8.31
CA PHE A 20 -3.26 23.19 -7.23
C PHE A 20 -4.27 22.05 -7.04
N ARG A 21 -5.57 22.34 -7.09
CA ARG A 21 -6.63 21.33 -7.04
C ARG A 21 -6.55 20.37 -8.22
N GLN A 22 -6.45 20.88 -9.45
CA GLN A 22 -6.33 20.06 -10.64
C GLN A 22 -5.11 19.12 -10.59
N GLU A 23 -3.96 19.63 -10.16
CA GLU A 23 -2.74 18.81 -10.00
C GLU A 23 -2.92 17.78 -8.88
N SER A 24 -3.55 18.15 -7.77
CA SER A 24 -3.85 17.21 -6.67
C SER A 24 -4.76 16.08 -7.15
N ASP A 25 -5.87 16.40 -7.83
CA ASP A 25 -6.81 15.42 -8.37
C ASP A 25 -6.12 14.46 -9.36
N SER A 26 -5.25 14.99 -10.22
CA SER A 26 -4.49 14.20 -11.19
C SER A 26 -3.54 13.20 -10.50
N VAL A 27 -2.78 13.66 -9.50
CA VAL A 27 -1.85 12.80 -8.75
C VAL A 27 -2.60 11.77 -7.91
N LEU A 28 -3.72 12.13 -7.28
CA LEU A 28 -4.54 11.19 -6.51
C LEU A 28 -5.20 10.13 -7.40
N ALA A 29 -5.68 10.51 -8.59
CA ALA A 29 -6.18 9.56 -9.58
C ALA A 29 -5.08 8.59 -10.04
N GLU A 30 -3.86 9.08 -10.25
CA GLU A 30 -2.73 8.25 -10.63
C GLU A 30 -2.29 7.31 -9.51
N LEU A 31 -2.29 7.77 -8.25
CA LEU A 31 -2.08 6.92 -7.08
C LEU A 31 -3.08 5.75 -7.07
N GLN A 32 -4.36 6.05 -7.30
CA GLN A 32 -5.39 5.03 -7.30
C GLN A 32 -5.22 4.03 -8.45
N ARG A 33 -4.89 4.50 -9.66
CA ARG A 33 -4.59 3.61 -10.80
C ARG A 33 -3.41 2.69 -10.50
N ARG A 34 -2.33 3.21 -9.92
CA ARG A 34 -1.13 2.43 -9.59
C ARG A 34 -1.41 1.34 -8.55
N ARG A 35 -2.25 1.64 -7.56
CA ARG A 35 -2.66 0.65 -6.54
C ARG A 35 -3.41 -0.55 -7.14
N GLN A 36 -4.09 -0.36 -8.26
CA GLN A 36 -4.86 -1.42 -8.95
C GLN A 36 -3.99 -2.31 -9.85
N ILE A 37 -2.68 -2.05 -9.97
CA ILE A 37 -1.76 -2.92 -10.69
C ILE A 37 -1.66 -4.27 -9.98
N ALA A 38 -1.95 -5.35 -10.71
CA ALA A 38 -1.91 -6.72 -10.19
C ALA A 38 -0.48 -7.21 -9.91
N ALA A 39 0.46 -6.91 -10.81
CA ALA A 39 1.86 -7.32 -10.69
C ALA A 39 2.54 -6.52 -9.57
N ALA A 40 2.90 -7.20 -8.48
CA ALA A 40 3.45 -6.56 -7.28
C ALA A 40 4.70 -5.75 -7.62
N THR A 41 5.68 -6.35 -8.30
CA THR A 41 6.94 -5.70 -8.68
C THR A 41 6.72 -4.39 -9.44
N TYR A 42 5.84 -4.40 -10.46
CA TYR A 42 5.55 -3.20 -11.24
C TYR A 42 4.75 -2.17 -10.43
N ARG A 43 3.79 -2.62 -9.62
CA ARG A 43 3.04 -1.77 -8.69
C ARG A 43 3.97 -1.04 -7.75
N ASP A 44 4.88 -1.73 -7.08
CA ASP A 44 5.74 -1.13 -6.05
C ASP A 44 6.70 -0.13 -6.68
N GLN A 45 7.32 -0.47 -7.82
CA GLN A 45 8.13 0.48 -8.59
C GLN A 45 7.32 1.73 -8.97
N SER A 46 6.07 1.57 -9.40
CA SER A 46 5.21 2.69 -9.76
C SER A 46 4.83 3.55 -8.52
N LEU A 47 4.62 2.93 -7.35
CA LEU A 47 4.32 3.63 -6.11
C LEU A 47 5.53 4.41 -5.59
N THR A 48 6.74 3.86 -5.69
CA THR A 48 7.97 4.61 -5.37
C THR A 48 8.11 5.84 -6.25
N ARG A 49 7.80 5.74 -7.56
CA ARG A 49 7.87 6.87 -8.49
C ARG A 49 6.86 7.98 -8.21
N ILE A 50 5.72 7.68 -7.56
CA ILE A 50 4.71 8.70 -7.23
C ILE A 50 4.94 9.34 -5.85
N ALA A 51 5.84 8.80 -5.02
CA ALA A 51 6.11 9.36 -3.70
C ALA A 51 6.65 10.81 -3.72
N PRO A 52 7.61 11.20 -4.60
CA PRO A 52 8.08 12.59 -4.66
C PRO A 52 6.99 13.64 -4.99
N PRO A 53 6.16 13.49 -6.05
CA PRO A 53 5.10 14.46 -6.32
C PRO A 53 4.03 14.48 -5.21
N LEU A 54 3.73 13.35 -4.56
CA LEU A 54 2.84 13.34 -3.39
C LEU A 54 3.42 14.12 -2.22
N LEU A 55 4.70 13.94 -1.91
CA LEU A 55 5.37 14.70 -0.85
C LEU A 55 5.37 16.21 -1.16
N ALA A 56 5.58 16.59 -2.43
CA ALA A 56 5.51 17.98 -2.86
C ALA A 56 4.10 18.57 -2.66
N LEU A 57 3.04 17.83 -3.05
CA LEU A 57 1.66 18.26 -2.82
C LEU A 57 1.37 18.43 -1.33
N ILE A 58 1.77 17.46 -0.50
CA ILE A 58 1.61 17.53 0.96
C ILE A 58 2.23 18.83 1.50
N LYS A 59 3.48 19.14 1.12
CA LYS A 59 4.16 20.37 1.54
C LYS A 59 3.47 21.65 1.05
N CYS A 60 2.83 21.62 -0.13
CA CYS A 60 2.11 22.75 -0.68
C CYS A 60 0.77 23.02 0.03
N THR A 61 0.05 21.99 0.50
CA THR A 61 -1.26 22.17 1.17
C THR A 61 -1.21 23.16 2.34
N TYR A 62 -0.13 23.12 3.12
CA TYR A 62 0.05 24.01 4.26
C TYR A 62 0.32 25.46 3.85
N ARG A 63 1.07 25.67 2.77
CA ARG A 63 1.36 27.03 2.25
C ARG A 63 0.13 27.72 1.67
N ILE A 64 -0.78 26.96 1.07
CA ILE A 64 -1.99 27.49 0.42
C ILE A 64 -3.17 27.57 1.42
N GLY A 65 -3.09 26.89 2.57
CA GLY A 65 -4.13 26.95 3.61
C GLY A 65 -5.43 26.20 3.26
N GLN A 66 -5.38 25.32 2.25
CA GLN A 66 -6.54 24.59 1.74
C GLN A 66 -6.76 23.29 2.53
N THR A 67 -7.53 23.37 3.61
CA THR A 67 -7.79 22.23 4.51
C THR A 67 -8.49 21.06 3.81
N GLY A 68 -9.46 21.33 2.93
CA GLY A 68 -10.17 20.27 2.21
C GLY A 68 -9.25 19.38 1.35
N ILE A 69 -8.35 19.99 0.57
CA ILE A 69 -7.40 19.23 -0.27
C ILE A 69 -6.40 18.46 0.60
N ARG A 70 -5.98 19.03 1.73
CA ARG A 70 -5.14 18.31 2.70
C ARG A 70 -5.84 17.08 3.25
N ASP A 71 -7.12 17.17 3.57
CA ASP A 71 -7.91 16.08 4.11
C ASP A 71 -8.13 14.99 3.03
N ASP A 72 -8.38 15.39 1.78
CA ASP A 72 -8.47 14.49 0.63
C ASP A 72 -7.15 13.72 0.40
N ILE A 73 -6.00 14.41 0.43
CA ILE A 73 -4.68 13.79 0.31
C ILE A 73 -4.43 12.84 1.49
N THR A 74 -4.72 13.28 2.71
CA THR A 74 -4.51 12.46 3.92
C THR A 74 -5.35 11.19 3.86
N SER A 75 -6.62 11.31 3.47
CA SER A 75 -7.55 10.20 3.26
C SER A 75 -7.06 9.27 2.14
N ALA A 76 -6.69 9.80 0.98
CA ALA A 76 -6.21 9.01 -0.14
C ALA A 76 -4.91 8.26 0.18
N VAL A 77 -3.97 8.90 0.88
CA VAL A 77 -2.69 8.28 1.27
C VAL A 77 -2.89 7.25 2.39
N SER A 78 -3.78 7.51 3.36
CA SER A 78 -4.05 6.59 4.48
C SER A 78 -4.93 5.40 4.06
N SER A 79 -5.87 5.58 3.13
CA SER A 79 -6.84 4.55 2.67
C SER A 79 -6.24 3.32 1.97
N SER A 80 -4.91 3.17 1.92
CA SER A 80 -4.22 1.91 1.57
C SER A 80 -4.51 0.74 2.54
N ASP A 81 -5.53 0.87 3.39
CA ASP A 81 -5.74 0.09 4.58
C ASP A 81 -6.36 -1.30 4.37
N PHE A 82 -6.78 -1.66 3.16
CA PHE A 82 -7.68 -2.81 2.97
C PHE A 82 -7.07 -4.07 2.36
N ASP A 83 -5.80 -4.05 1.95
CA ASP A 83 -5.11 -5.28 1.51
C ASP A 83 -3.87 -5.54 2.38
N PRO A 84 -3.86 -6.61 3.18
CA PRO A 84 -2.68 -7.03 3.96
C PRO A 84 -1.49 -7.45 3.08
N ASN A 85 -1.68 -7.57 1.76
CA ASN A 85 -0.62 -7.81 0.77
C ASN A 85 -0.14 -6.54 0.07
N LEU A 86 -0.73 -5.37 0.36
CA LEU A 86 -0.19 -4.10 -0.10
C LEU A 86 1.10 -3.81 0.64
N GLN A 87 2.16 -3.72 -0.15
CA GLN A 87 3.51 -3.49 0.33
C GLN A 87 3.62 -2.10 0.97
N SER A 88 4.40 -2.02 2.06
CA SER A 88 4.75 -0.79 2.77
C SER A 88 5.53 0.23 1.93
N THR A 89 5.62 0.02 0.61
CA THR A 89 6.37 0.78 -0.37
C THR A 89 6.08 2.28 -0.31
N LEU A 90 4.80 2.68 -0.35
CA LEU A 90 4.47 4.11 -0.39
C LEU A 90 4.81 4.81 0.94
N PRO A 91 4.42 4.29 2.12
CA PRO A 91 4.87 4.83 3.41
C PRO A 91 6.39 4.89 3.53
N LEU A 92 7.11 3.82 3.18
CA LEU A 92 8.58 3.80 3.19
C LEU A 92 9.16 4.91 2.33
N ALA A 93 8.75 5.00 1.06
CA ALA A 93 9.26 5.99 0.13
C ALA A 93 8.97 7.43 0.61
N ILE A 94 7.78 7.71 1.13
CA ILE A 94 7.43 9.05 1.63
C ILE A 94 8.24 9.40 2.88
N LEU A 95 8.34 8.48 3.86
CA LEU A 95 9.07 8.73 5.11
C LEU A 95 10.58 8.90 4.85
N GLU A 96 11.17 8.07 4.00
CA GLU A 96 12.57 8.19 3.61
C GLU A 96 12.85 9.53 2.94
N LEU A 97 12.03 9.94 1.96
CA LEU A 97 12.17 11.23 1.29
C LEU A 97 11.97 12.41 2.25
N ALA A 98 11.05 12.31 3.20
CA ALA A 98 10.79 13.36 4.19
C ALA A 98 11.95 13.50 5.19
N LEU A 99 12.55 12.40 5.63
CA LEU A 99 13.69 12.40 6.57
C LEU A 99 15.02 12.81 5.92
N GLN A 100 15.12 12.75 4.59
CA GLN A 100 16.29 13.19 3.83
C GLN A 100 16.34 14.70 3.54
N GLN A 101 15.33 15.48 3.95
CA GLN A 101 15.27 16.90 3.66
C GLN A 101 16.26 17.70 4.51
N GLU A 102 17.00 18.62 3.89
CA GLU A 102 18.07 19.41 4.53
C GLU A 102 17.55 20.41 5.57
N ASP A 103 16.28 20.84 5.46
CA ASP A 103 15.66 21.82 6.36
C ASP A 103 15.33 21.26 7.75
N GLY A 104 15.47 19.93 7.93
CA GLY A 104 15.17 19.21 9.17
C GLY A 104 13.73 19.32 9.67
N THR A 105 12.86 20.03 8.93
CA THR A 105 11.51 20.38 9.36
C THR A 105 10.54 19.43 8.71
N ILE A 106 9.99 18.52 9.51
CA ILE A 106 9.00 17.59 9.00
C ILE A 106 7.64 18.27 8.98
N HIS A 107 6.95 18.10 7.86
CA HIS A 107 5.65 18.71 7.63
C HIS A 107 4.56 18.12 8.56
N PRO A 108 3.64 18.92 9.16
CA PRO A 108 2.62 18.42 10.08
C PRO A 108 1.75 17.28 9.52
N THR A 109 1.36 17.35 8.25
CA THR A 109 0.61 16.26 7.60
C THR A 109 1.41 14.95 7.56
N ILE A 110 2.74 15.00 7.43
CA ILE A 110 3.59 13.80 7.48
C ILE A 110 3.60 13.21 8.90
N VAL A 111 3.54 14.06 9.93
CA VAL A 111 3.36 13.60 11.32
C VAL A 111 2.03 12.86 11.47
N THR A 112 0.92 13.46 11.03
CA THR A 112 -0.40 12.81 11.07
C THR A 112 -0.41 11.48 10.31
N LEU A 113 0.19 11.44 9.11
CA LEU A 113 0.33 10.19 8.35
C LEU A 113 1.21 9.17 9.07
N SER A 114 2.29 9.60 9.73
CA SER A 114 3.18 8.72 10.50
C SER A 114 2.46 8.07 11.68
N GLU A 115 1.56 8.78 12.36
CA GLU A 115 0.73 8.23 13.43
C GLU A 115 -0.24 7.17 12.89
N HIS A 116 -0.93 7.46 11.78
CA HIS A 116 -1.82 6.51 11.11
C HIS A 116 -1.07 5.24 10.68
N TRP A 117 0.10 5.38 10.05
CA TRP A 117 0.91 4.25 9.61
C TRP A 117 1.48 3.47 10.79
N SER A 118 1.97 4.15 11.83
CA SER A 118 2.47 3.49 13.05
C SER A 118 1.41 2.61 13.68
N LEU A 119 0.18 3.13 13.86
CA LEU A 119 -0.94 2.34 14.39
C LEU A 119 -1.25 1.11 13.54
N ARG A 120 -1.26 1.26 12.20
CA ARG A 120 -1.51 0.15 11.28
C ARG A 120 -0.44 -0.93 11.37
N TYR A 121 0.83 -0.55 11.19
CA TYR A 121 1.91 -1.53 11.09
C TYR A 121 2.19 -2.17 12.45
N ASN A 122 2.03 -1.46 13.56
CA ASN A 122 2.06 -2.07 14.89
C ASN A 122 0.95 -3.11 15.08
N ARG A 123 -0.27 -2.86 14.57
CA ARG A 123 -1.34 -3.86 14.57
C ARG A 123 -0.94 -5.11 13.79
N LEU A 124 -0.45 -4.96 12.56
CA LEU A 124 0.02 -6.09 11.73
C LEU A 124 1.19 -6.85 12.39
N LEU A 125 2.11 -6.13 13.05
CA LEU A 125 3.24 -6.73 13.76
C LEU A 125 2.85 -7.37 15.10
N SER A 126 1.71 -6.98 15.69
CA SER A 126 1.15 -7.64 16.87
C SER A 126 0.48 -8.98 16.55
N GLU A 127 0.11 -9.21 15.29
CA GLU A 127 -0.41 -10.50 14.87
C GLU A 127 0.66 -11.58 15.00
N PRO A 128 0.29 -12.80 15.46
CA PRO A 128 1.22 -13.92 15.54
C PRO A 128 1.94 -14.16 14.22
N ILE A 129 3.18 -14.61 14.31
CA ILE A 129 3.92 -15.05 13.12
C ILE A 129 3.11 -16.17 12.46
N ARG A 130 2.95 -16.08 11.13
CA ARG A 130 2.30 -17.09 10.30
C ARG A 130 2.80 -18.50 10.68
N ALA A 131 1.86 -19.42 10.90
CA ALA A 131 2.19 -20.80 11.20
C ALA A 131 2.91 -21.49 10.02
N ALA A 132 3.84 -22.40 10.31
CA ALA A 132 4.65 -23.07 9.27
C ALA A 132 3.82 -23.96 8.33
N ASP A 133 2.61 -24.34 8.74
CA ASP A 133 1.63 -25.13 7.99
C ASP A 133 0.49 -24.29 7.41
N ASP A 134 0.52 -22.95 7.55
CA ASP A 134 -0.43 -22.06 6.90
C ASP A 134 0.03 -21.67 5.49
N TRP A 135 -0.49 -22.40 4.51
CA TRP A 135 -0.26 -22.15 3.08
C TRP A 135 -1.29 -21.21 2.46
N SER A 136 -2.08 -20.48 3.24
CA SER A 136 -3.07 -19.56 2.70
C SER A 136 -2.38 -18.41 1.96
N ILE A 137 -2.88 -18.07 0.77
CA ILE A 137 -2.44 -16.93 -0.02
C ILE A 137 -3.65 -16.02 -0.20
N HIS A 138 -3.56 -14.84 0.38
CA HIS A 138 -4.49 -13.75 0.10
C HIS A 138 -3.93 -12.99 -1.10
N ALA A 139 -4.70 -12.90 -2.18
CA ALA A 139 -4.33 -12.15 -3.37
C ALA A 139 -5.59 -11.64 -4.06
N ILE A 140 -5.52 -10.42 -4.59
CA ILE A 140 -6.57 -9.85 -5.42
C ILE A 140 -6.31 -10.31 -6.85
N LEU A 141 -7.20 -11.14 -7.39
CA LEU A 141 -7.10 -11.58 -8.78
C LEU A 141 -7.69 -10.53 -9.72
N PRO A 142 -7.10 -10.29 -10.91
CA PRO A 142 -7.58 -9.31 -11.89
C PRO A 142 -8.87 -9.73 -12.61
N CYS A 143 -9.38 -10.94 -12.35
CA CYS A 143 -10.58 -11.49 -12.97
C CYS A 143 -11.40 -12.26 -11.92
N HIS A 144 -12.73 -12.26 -12.08
CA HIS A 144 -13.69 -12.87 -11.15
C HIS A 144 -14.60 -13.88 -11.87
N CYS A 145 -14.11 -14.51 -12.93
CA CYS A 145 -14.87 -15.58 -13.59
C CYS A 145 -14.85 -16.85 -12.73
N GLU A 146 -15.73 -17.81 -13.05
CA GLU A 146 -15.83 -19.11 -12.34
C GLU A 146 -14.46 -19.80 -12.15
N LEU A 147 -13.55 -19.68 -13.12
CA LEU A 147 -12.21 -20.27 -13.00
C LEU A 147 -11.35 -19.50 -11.97
N CYS A 148 -11.43 -18.17 -11.96
CA CYS A 148 -10.71 -17.37 -10.98
C CYS A 148 -11.25 -17.58 -9.56
N GLU A 149 -12.56 -17.84 -9.38
CA GLU A 149 -13.14 -18.19 -8.08
C GLU A 149 -12.61 -19.54 -7.55
N VAL A 150 -12.47 -20.54 -8.42
CA VAL A 150 -11.86 -21.84 -8.05
C VAL A 150 -10.39 -21.64 -7.66
N LEU A 151 -9.65 -20.85 -8.43
CA LEU A 151 -8.26 -20.51 -8.10
C LEU A 151 -8.19 -19.79 -6.75
N GLU A 152 -9.01 -18.75 -6.53
CA GLU A 152 -9.05 -17.99 -5.28
C GLU A 152 -9.37 -18.88 -4.07
N THR A 153 -10.33 -19.80 -4.22
CA THR A 153 -10.66 -20.79 -3.18
C THR A 153 -9.46 -21.69 -2.86
N PHE A 154 -8.70 -22.12 -3.88
CA PHE A 154 -7.46 -22.86 -3.68
C PHE A 154 -6.39 -22.01 -2.96
N LEU A 155 -6.22 -20.75 -3.35
CA LEU A 155 -5.26 -19.83 -2.71
C LEU A 155 -5.59 -19.64 -1.23
N LYS A 156 -6.85 -19.38 -0.88
CA LYS A 156 -7.30 -19.16 0.50
C LYS A 156 -7.19 -20.38 1.41
N SER A 157 -7.09 -21.59 0.87
CA SER A 157 -6.98 -22.80 1.69
C SER A 157 -5.62 -22.88 2.42
N PRO A 158 -5.57 -23.00 3.75
CA PRO A 158 -4.31 -23.12 4.49
C PRO A 158 -3.63 -24.49 4.29
N VAL A 159 -4.41 -25.53 3.96
CA VAL A 159 -3.90 -26.91 3.89
C VAL A 159 -3.67 -27.39 2.45
N LYS A 160 -4.45 -26.90 1.47
CA LYS A 160 -4.30 -27.32 0.07
C LYS A 160 -3.06 -26.66 -0.55
N GLN A 161 -2.06 -27.49 -0.86
CA GLN A 161 -0.82 -27.06 -1.51
C GLN A 161 -0.76 -27.40 -2.99
N LEU A 162 -1.52 -28.42 -3.44
CA LEU A 162 -1.55 -28.90 -4.82
C LEU A 162 -2.98 -28.88 -5.36
N LEU A 163 -3.14 -28.37 -6.58
CA LEU A 163 -4.37 -28.45 -7.36
C LEU A 163 -4.07 -29.09 -8.71
N GLU A 164 -4.65 -30.25 -8.96
CA GLU A 164 -4.70 -30.85 -10.29
C GLU A 164 -6.02 -30.51 -10.97
N TRP A 165 -5.97 -29.74 -12.04
CA TRP A 165 -7.17 -29.19 -12.66
C TRP A 165 -7.29 -29.58 -14.14
N PRO A 166 -8.16 -30.55 -14.49
CA PRO A 166 -8.42 -30.88 -15.89
C PRO A 166 -9.16 -29.72 -16.56
N LEU A 167 -8.53 -29.11 -17.56
CA LEU A 167 -9.03 -27.92 -18.23
C LEU A 167 -8.74 -28.02 -19.73
N ALA A 168 -9.63 -27.47 -20.56
CA ALA A 168 -9.34 -27.28 -21.98
C ALA A 168 -8.22 -26.23 -22.18
N LYS A 169 -7.59 -26.22 -23.37
CA LYS A 169 -6.42 -25.38 -23.67
C LYS A 169 -6.63 -23.89 -23.35
N GLU A 170 -7.73 -23.29 -23.82
CA GLU A 170 -8.02 -21.87 -23.61
C GLU A 170 -8.23 -21.54 -22.14
N ARG A 171 -8.94 -22.41 -21.40
CA ARG A 171 -9.15 -22.25 -19.95
C ARG A 171 -7.82 -22.35 -19.17
N ARG A 172 -6.90 -23.24 -19.57
CA ARG A 172 -5.55 -23.29 -18.99
C ARG A 172 -4.77 -22.02 -19.27
N MET A 173 -4.79 -21.55 -20.52
CA MET A 173 -4.09 -20.32 -20.93
C MET A 173 -4.57 -19.11 -20.13
N HIS A 174 -5.86 -19.01 -19.87
CA HIS A 174 -6.42 -17.98 -19.00
C HIS A 174 -5.82 -18.03 -17.59
N ILE A 175 -5.81 -19.20 -16.94
CA ILE A 175 -5.26 -19.34 -15.59
C ILE A 175 -3.75 -19.06 -15.54
N HIS A 176 -2.97 -19.52 -16.53
CA HIS A 176 -1.56 -19.16 -16.66
C HIS A 176 -1.37 -17.64 -16.61
N ARG A 177 -2.10 -16.89 -17.46
CA ARG A 177 -2.03 -15.42 -17.51
C ARG A 177 -2.44 -14.75 -16.20
N VAL A 178 -3.47 -15.25 -15.52
CA VAL A 178 -3.93 -14.70 -14.23
C VAL A 178 -2.87 -14.89 -13.15
N ILE A 179 -2.25 -16.07 -13.08
CA ILE A 179 -1.18 -16.37 -12.12
C ILE A 179 0.04 -15.48 -12.39
N ASP A 180 0.48 -15.39 -13.65
CA ASP A 180 1.63 -14.59 -14.05
C ASP A 180 1.40 -13.09 -13.78
N ALA A 181 0.23 -12.56 -14.18
CA ALA A 181 -0.10 -11.15 -14.00
C ALA A 181 -0.19 -10.71 -12.53
N SER A 182 -0.45 -11.65 -11.62
CA SER A 182 -0.59 -11.38 -10.18
C SER A 182 0.66 -11.75 -9.39
N GLU A 183 1.74 -12.19 -10.06
CA GLU A 183 3.02 -12.60 -9.46
C GLU A 183 2.85 -13.53 -8.23
N LEU A 184 1.94 -14.51 -8.35
CA LEU A 184 1.62 -15.40 -7.22
C LEU A 184 2.81 -16.33 -6.94
N PRO A 185 3.12 -16.63 -5.66
CA PRO A 185 4.24 -17.48 -5.26
C PRO A 185 3.92 -18.98 -5.46
N LEU A 186 3.63 -19.35 -6.71
CA LEU A 186 3.15 -20.65 -7.14
C LEU A 186 4.00 -21.18 -8.30
N ILE A 187 4.14 -22.49 -8.38
CA ILE A 187 4.53 -23.16 -9.62
C ILE A 187 3.25 -23.58 -10.34
N HIS A 188 3.20 -23.39 -11.65
CA HIS A 188 2.05 -23.79 -12.43
C HIS A 188 2.50 -24.37 -13.78
N THR A 189 2.13 -25.62 -14.06
CA THR A 189 2.61 -26.38 -15.22
C THR A 189 1.50 -27.21 -15.85
N THR A 190 1.53 -27.40 -17.17
CA THR A 190 0.58 -28.29 -17.84
C THR A 190 1.15 -29.70 -17.96
N LYS A 191 0.52 -30.68 -17.31
CA LYS A 191 0.81 -32.11 -17.50
C LYS A 191 0.17 -32.60 -18.80
N ARG A 192 1.00 -32.92 -19.78
CA ARG A 192 0.61 -33.30 -21.15
C ARG A 192 0.30 -34.80 -21.28
N VAL A 193 -0.57 -35.32 -20.41
CA VAL A 193 -1.03 -36.71 -20.45
C VAL A 193 -2.55 -36.75 -20.38
N GLY A 194 -3.19 -37.47 -21.31
CA GLY A 194 -4.64 -37.56 -21.42
C GLY A 194 -5.31 -36.33 -22.07
N SER A 195 -6.60 -36.45 -22.34
CA SER A 195 -7.47 -35.36 -22.80
C SER A 195 -8.73 -35.32 -21.92
N PRO A 196 -9.07 -34.18 -21.31
CA PRO A 196 -8.31 -32.92 -21.28
C PRO A 196 -7.01 -33.03 -20.48
N GLN A 197 -5.97 -32.29 -20.90
CA GLN A 197 -4.72 -32.17 -20.14
C GLN A 197 -4.96 -31.45 -18.80
N LYS A 198 -4.14 -31.77 -17.81
CA LYS A 198 -4.26 -31.20 -16.45
C LYS A 198 -3.33 -30.00 -16.27
N LEU A 199 -3.85 -28.91 -15.72
CA LEU A 199 -3.04 -27.84 -15.13
C LEU A 199 -2.71 -28.23 -13.68
N ILE A 200 -1.43 -28.27 -13.36
CA ILE A 200 -0.93 -28.56 -12.02
C ILE A 200 -0.48 -27.23 -11.43
N ILE A 201 -1.09 -26.84 -10.30
CA ILE A 201 -0.75 -25.62 -9.56
C ILE A 201 -0.28 -26.04 -8.18
N GLN A 202 0.90 -25.57 -7.79
CA GLN A 202 1.54 -25.91 -6.52
C GLN A 202 1.97 -24.64 -5.79
N LYS A 203 1.57 -24.50 -4.53
CA LYS A 203 2.07 -23.44 -3.66
C LYS A 203 3.52 -23.72 -3.28
N THR A 204 4.31 -22.67 -3.16
CA THR A 204 5.75 -22.80 -2.91
C THR A 204 6.16 -22.18 -1.58
N PRO A 205 7.27 -22.63 -0.98
CA PRO A 205 7.83 -21.99 0.21
C PRO A 205 8.16 -20.49 0.02
N ALA A 206 8.23 -20.00 -1.22
CA ALA A 206 8.41 -18.58 -1.51
C ALA A 206 7.32 -17.69 -0.87
N LEU A 207 6.14 -18.25 -0.56
CA LEU A 207 5.09 -17.53 0.17
C LEU A 207 5.55 -17.12 1.59
N PHE A 208 6.33 -17.98 2.28
CA PHE A 208 6.82 -17.71 3.63
C PHE A 208 7.94 -16.67 3.59
N ALA A 209 8.85 -16.78 2.61
CA ALA A 209 9.88 -15.77 2.39
C ALA A 209 9.25 -14.38 2.10
N ARG A 210 8.21 -14.35 1.26
CA ARG A 210 7.46 -13.11 0.97
C ARG A 210 6.80 -12.53 2.22
N TYR A 211 6.21 -13.39 3.07
CA TYR A 211 5.62 -12.96 4.34
C TYR A 211 6.65 -12.33 5.27
N LEU A 212 7.83 -12.95 5.43
CA LEU A 212 8.91 -12.42 6.27
C LEU A 212 9.44 -11.09 5.73
N ALA A 213 9.64 -10.98 4.42
CA ALA A 213 10.06 -9.73 3.78
C ALA A 213 9.05 -8.59 3.99
N ASN A 214 7.75 -8.89 3.91
CA ASN A 214 6.72 -7.91 4.23
C ASN A 214 6.80 -7.48 5.70
N ARG A 215 6.99 -8.42 6.63
CA ARG A 215 7.09 -8.13 8.07
C ARG A 215 8.29 -7.26 8.40
N GLU A 216 9.45 -7.51 7.79
CA GLU A 216 10.64 -6.67 7.88
C GLU A 216 10.37 -5.25 7.35
N ALA A 217 9.71 -5.16 6.19
CA ALA A 217 9.35 -3.87 5.61
C ALA A 217 8.34 -3.10 6.49
N TRP A 218 7.45 -3.78 7.23
CA TRP A 218 6.56 -3.15 8.21
C TRP A 218 7.31 -2.62 9.43
N GLN A 219 8.27 -3.39 9.95
CA GLN A 219 9.14 -2.95 11.04
C GLN A 219 9.89 -1.68 10.67
N LYS A 220 10.44 -1.64 9.44
CA LYS A 220 11.10 -0.45 8.91
C LYS A 220 10.18 0.76 8.83
N VAL A 221 8.90 0.60 8.49
CA VAL A 221 7.95 1.72 8.55
C VAL A 221 7.82 2.23 9.98
N VAL A 222 7.61 1.35 10.96
CA VAL A 222 7.47 1.74 12.37
C VAL A 222 8.70 2.52 12.84
N GLU A 223 9.91 2.02 12.57
CA GLU A 223 11.16 2.71 12.90
C GLU A 223 11.23 4.11 12.27
N LEU A 224 10.88 4.25 11.00
CA LEU A 224 10.88 5.56 10.33
C LEU A 224 9.81 6.50 10.90
N THR A 225 8.65 5.99 11.32
CA THR A 225 7.62 6.83 11.97
C THR A 225 8.07 7.34 13.33
N GLU A 226 8.79 6.54 14.13
CA GLU A 226 9.37 6.96 15.42
C GLU A 226 10.45 8.03 15.25
N ARG A 227 11.24 7.93 14.17
CA ARG A 227 12.22 8.98 13.81
C ARG A 227 11.52 10.29 13.43
N VAL A 228 10.41 10.21 12.71
CA VAL A 228 9.60 11.38 12.35
C VAL A 228 9.03 12.07 13.60
N THR A 229 8.51 11.32 14.57
CA THR A 229 7.97 11.92 15.81
C THR A 229 9.08 12.55 16.66
N THR A 230 10.23 11.86 16.76
CA THR A 230 11.40 12.34 17.52
C THR A 230 11.96 13.66 16.95
N GLN A 231 12.09 13.78 15.62
CA GLN A 231 12.57 15.02 14.98
C GLN A 231 11.60 16.20 15.12
N ASN A 232 10.30 15.95 15.35
CA ASN A 232 9.32 17.00 15.61
C ASN A 232 9.21 17.41 17.09
N GLY A 233 10.03 16.84 17.98
CA GLY A 233 9.93 17.10 19.42
C GLY A 233 8.65 16.55 20.06
N ILE A 234 7.92 15.66 19.36
CA ILE A 234 6.76 14.96 19.89
C ILE A 234 7.27 13.69 20.55
N SER A 235 7.48 13.72 21.88
CA SER A 235 7.79 12.52 22.64
C SER A 235 6.62 11.52 22.54
N PRO A 236 6.87 10.22 22.32
CA PRO A 236 5.82 9.22 22.39
C PRO A 236 5.26 9.19 23.82
N SER A 237 3.97 9.47 23.95
CA SER A 237 3.25 9.34 25.21
C SER A 237 3.29 7.89 25.67
N HIS A 238 4.17 7.61 26.65
CA HIS A 238 4.10 6.40 27.44
C HIS A 238 2.71 6.31 28.07
N THR A 239 1.96 5.27 27.68
CA THR A 239 0.74 4.83 28.35
C THR A 239 1.07 4.53 29.80
N THR A 240 0.79 5.48 30.68
CA THR A 240 0.91 5.31 32.13
C THR A 240 -0.28 4.47 32.57
N SER A 241 -0.01 3.22 32.93
CA SER A 241 -0.98 2.38 33.66
C SER A 241 -1.28 3.05 35.01
N PRO A 242 -2.54 3.11 35.45
CA PRO A 242 -2.86 3.63 36.76
C PRO A 242 -2.46 2.61 37.83
N ASP A 243 -1.68 3.10 38.79
CA ASP A 243 -1.41 2.47 40.08
C ASP A 243 -2.70 1.95 40.71
N SER A 244 -2.64 0.69 41.14
CA SER A 244 -3.67 0.05 41.95
C SER A 244 -3.25 0.17 43.41
N THR A 245 -3.86 1.13 44.10
CA THR A 245 -3.73 1.32 45.55
C THR A 245 -4.90 0.63 46.26
N SER A 246 -4.53 -0.30 47.15
CA SER A 246 -5.20 -0.65 48.43
C SER A 246 -6.44 -1.55 48.42
N PRO A 247 -6.76 -2.24 49.55
CA PRO A 247 -6.44 -1.92 50.97
C PRO A 247 -5.28 -2.70 51.60
#